data_AF-W0E7E4-F1
#
_entry.id   AF-W0E7E4-F1
#
_cell.length_a   1.000
_cell.length_b   1.000
_cell.length_c   1.000
_cell.angle_alpha   90.00
_cell.angle_beta   90.00
_cell.angle_gamma   90.00
#
_symmetry.space_group_name_H-M   'P 1'
#
loop_
_entity.id
_entity.type
_entity.pdbx_description
1 polymer ?
#
loop_
_entity_poly.entity_id
_entity_poly.type
_entity_poly.pdbx_seq_one_letter_code
_entity_poly.pdbx_strand_id
1 'polypeptide(L)'
;MFDETENSIRYKWNPRTQTGYKLRFDAEGAAKGGHCCYHVEDWNCHTVTNEWPCENLDEALQVLNHFFSLDLERERERLSSWLPRYNAA
;
A
#
# COMPACT_ATOMS: atom_id res chain seq x y z
N MET A 1 -10.47 4.42 -0.45
CA MET A 1 -11.47 3.63 -1.20
C MET A 1 -10.71 2.55 -1.95
N PHE A 2 -11.18 1.30 -1.93
CA PHE A 2 -10.53 0.19 -2.62
C PHE A 2 -10.80 0.29 -4.12
N ASP A 3 -9.76 0.11 -4.92
CA ASP A 3 -9.84 0.04 -6.38
C ASP A 3 -9.55 -1.39 -6.82
N GLU A 4 -10.61 -2.11 -7.22
CA GLU A 4 -10.56 -3.50 -7.69
C GLU A 4 -9.81 -3.65 -9.01
N THR A 5 -9.75 -2.59 -9.82
CA THR A 5 -9.11 -2.61 -11.14
C THR A 5 -7.60 -2.52 -11.01
N GLU A 6 -7.12 -1.70 -10.07
CA GLU A 6 -5.68 -1.51 -9.83
C GLU A 6 -5.14 -2.36 -8.67
N ASN A 7 -5.97 -3.18 -8.02
CA ASN A 7 -5.67 -3.89 -6.78
C ASN A 7 -4.94 -2.99 -5.76
N SER A 8 -5.52 -1.82 -5.51
CA SER A 8 -4.90 -0.78 -4.68
C SER A 8 -5.87 -0.14 -3.69
N ILE A 9 -5.34 0.26 -2.54
CA ILE A 9 -6.04 1.04 -1.53
C ILE A 9 -5.52 2.46 -1.52
N ARG A 10 -6.42 3.40 -1.81
CA ARG A 10 -6.12 4.83 -1.74
C ARG A 10 -6.30 5.33 -0.31
N TYR A 11 -5.26 5.98 0.22
CA TYR A 11 -5.24 6.67 1.50
C TYR A 11 -5.71 8.12 1.34
N LYS A 12 -6.14 8.73 2.44
CA LYS A 12 -6.73 10.06 2.46
C LYS A 12 -5.75 11.08 1.87
N TRP A 13 -6.24 11.96 1.02
CA TRP A 13 -5.49 13.12 0.56
C TRP A 13 -5.03 13.97 1.74
N ASN A 14 -3.73 14.32 1.78
CA ASN A 14 -3.20 15.25 2.77
C ASN A 14 -3.21 16.68 2.19
N PRO A 15 -4.14 17.56 2.63
CA PRO A 15 -4.21 18.92 2.11
C PRO A 15 -2.99 19.78 2.51
N ARG A 16 -2.24 19.38 3.54
CA ARG A 16 -1.06 20.11 4.02
C ARG A 16 0.15 19.91 3.10
N THR A 17 0.34 18.69 2.62
CA THR A 17 1.46 18.32 1.73
C THR A 17 1.04 18.28 0.26
N GLN A 18 -0.25 18.44 -0.02
CA GLN A 18 -0.85 18.25 -1.34
C GLN A 18 -0.44 16.92 -1.98
N THR A 19 -0.39 15.86 -1.19
CA THR A 19 0.00 14.52 -1.64
C THR A 19 -1.07 13.51 -1.27
N GLY A 20 -1.20 12.51 -2.12
CA GLY A 20 -2.09 11.37 -1.92
C GLY A 20 -1.28 10.12 -2.13
N TYR A 21 -1.47 9.11 -1.27
CA TYR A 21 -0.74 7.86 -1.38
C TYR A 21 -1.72 6.71 -1.64
N LYS A 22 -1.26 5.71 -2.38
CA LYS A 22 -1.95 4.44 -2.58
C LYS A 22 -1.01 3.29 -2.20
N LEU A 23 -1.59 2.23 -1.64
CA LEU A 23 -0.92 0.95 -1.45
C LEU A 23 -1.42 0.00 -2.53
N ARG A 24 -0.53 -0.48 -3.39
CA ARG A 24 -0.83 -1.48 -4.42
C ARG A 24 -0.23 -2.82 -4.02
N PHE A 25 -0.98 -3.89 -4.27
CA PHE A 25 -0.50 -5.25 -4.09
C PHE A 25 -0.27 -5.91 -5.45
N ASP A 26 0.99 -6.26 -5.74
CA ASP A 26 1.38 -6.94 -6.96
C ASP A 26 1.26 -8.46 -6.79
N ALA A 27 0.06 -8.97 -7.07
CA ALA A 27 -0.26 -10.39 -6.92
C ALA A 27 0.52 -11.28 -7.91
N GLU A 28 0.87 -10.75 -9.09
CA GLU A 28 1.63 -11.49 -10.09
C GLU A 28 3.10 -11.68 -9.67
N GLY A 29 3.71 -10.64 -9.11
CA GLY A 29 5.04 -10.69 -8.50
C GLY A 29 5.06 -11.66 -7.31
N ALA A 30 4.06 -11.58 -6.43
CA ALA A 30 3.89 -12.51 -5.31
C ALA A 30 3.76 -13.98 -5.77
N ALA A 31 3.02 -14.24 -6.85
CA ALA A 31 2.83 -15.58 -7.39
C ALA A 31 4.10 -16.14 -8.07
N LYS A 32 4.98 -15.27 -8.57
CA LYS A 32 6.24 -15.64 -9.24
C LYS A 32 7.41 -15.76 -8.25
N GLY A 33 7.18 -15.59 -6.95
CA GLY A 33 8.24 -15.57 -5.94
C GLY A 33 9.08 -14.29 -5.95
N GLY A 34 8.51 -13.19 -6.45
CA GLY A 34 9.14 -11.88 -6.43
C GLY A 34 9.28 -11.35 -5.00
N HIS A 35 10.43 -10.72 -4.73
CA HIS A 35 10.62 -9.90 -3.54
C HIS A 35 9.93 -8.55 -3.78
N CYS A 36 9.27 -8.01 -2.76
CA CYS A 36 8.52 -6.73 -2.80
C CYS A 36 7.16 -6.78 -3.53
N CYS A 37 6.16 -7.37 -2.88
CA CYS A 37 4.79 -7.47 -3.41
C CYS A 37 3.90 -6.25 -3.06
N TYR A 38 4.39 -5.35 -2.20
CA TYR A 38 3.66 -4.20 -1.73
C TYR A 38 4.33 -2.93 -2.24
N HIS A 39 3.57 -2.07 -2.90
CA HIS A 39 4.07 -0.81 -3.45
C HIS A 39 3.31 0.34 -2.82
N VAL A 40 4.03 1.24 -2.15
CA VAL A 40 3.47 2.53 -1.74
C VAL A 40 3.81 3.54 -2.83
N GLU A 41 2.79 4.18 -3.38
CA GLU A 41 2.91 5.11 -4.51
C GLU A 41 2.24 6.45 -4.17
N ASP A 42 2.91 7.57 -4.44
CA ASP A 42 2.24 8.88 -4.51
C ASP A 42 1.45 9.00 -5.82
N TRP A 43 0.18 9.40 -5.74
CA TRP A 43 -0.73 9.48 -6.90
C TRP A 43 -1.14 10.93 -7.25
N ASN A 44 -0.45 11.95 -6.74
CA ASN A 44 -0.81 13.35 -6.96
C ASN A 44 -0.79 13.77 -8.44
N CYS A 45 0.05 13.15 -9.27
CA CYS A 45 0.18 13.50 -10.69
C CYS A 45 0.04 12.35 -11.68
N HIS A 46 -0.49 11.17 -11.30
CA HIS A 46 -0.43 9.94 -12.13
C HIS A 46 1.00 9.48 -12.50
N THR A 47 2.01 10.33 -12.30
CA THR A 47 3.43 10.04 -12.33
C THR A 47 3.79 9.53 -10.95
N VAL A 48 4.13 8.24 -10.84
CA VAL A 48 4.66 7.63 -9.62
C VAL A 48 5.90 8.44 -9.23
N THR A 49 5.75 9.35 -8.28
CA THR A 49 6.80 10.34 -8.00
C THR A 49 7.86 9.70 -7.10
N ASN A 50 7.41 8.84 -6.18
CA ASN A 50 8.23 7.92 -5.40
C ASN A 50 7.49 6.58 -5.26
N GLU A 51 8.13 5.49 -5.69
CA GLU A 51 7.70 4.11 -5.40
C GLU A 51 8.59 3.56 -4.29
N TRP A 52 7.97 3.05 -3.22
CA TRP A 52 8.68 2.31 -2.18
C TRP A 52 8.33 0.83 -2.29
N PRO A 53 9.25 -0.01 -2.81
CA PRO A 53 9.06 -1.45 -2.82
C PRO A 53 9.16 -1.97 -1.38
N CYS A 54 8.12 -2.65 -0.92
CA CYS A 54 8.03 -3.17 0.44
C CYS A 54 7.83 -4.69 0.38
N GLU A 55 8.62 -5.44 1.15
CA GLU A 55 8.56 -6.90 1.13
C GLU A 55 7.28 -7.41 1.80
N ASN A 56 6.85 -6.71 2.86
CA ASN A 56 5.72 -7.09 3.68
C ASN A 56 4.78 -5.89 3.92
N LEU A 57 3.53 -6.20 4.30
CA LEU A 57 2.53 -5.20 4.65
C LEU A 57 3.00 -4.23 5.74
N ASP A 58 3.77 -4.73 6.71
CA ASP A 58 4.27 -3.92 7.83
C ASP A 58 5.20 -2.79 7.38
N GLU A 59 6.13 -3.08 6.45
CA GLU A 59 7.01 -2.05 5.89
C GLU A 59 6.23 -0.99 5.14
N ALA A 60 5.26 -1.41 4.32
CA ALA A 60 4.40 -0.49 3.59
C ALA A 60 3.59 0.41 4.53
N LEU A 61 3.09 -0.16 5.63
CA LEU A 61 2.38 0.56 6.68
C LEU A 61 3.30 1.53 7.43
N GLN A 62 4.56 1.18 7.71
CA GLN A 62 5.53 2.08 8.33
C GLN A 62 5.82 3.29 7.43
N VAL A 63 5.97 3.08 6.12
CA VAL A 63 6.12 4.17 5.13
C VAL A 63 4.90 5.08 5.17
N LEU A 64 3.69 4.52 5.12
CA LEU A 64 2.46 5.31 5.18
C LEU A 64 2.29 6.06 6.52
N ASN A 65 2.68 5.45 7.64
CA ASN A 65 2.63 6.06 8.95
C ASN A 65 3.56 7.28 9.07
N HIS A 66 4.73 7.24 8.42
CA HIS A 66 5.63 8.39 8.35
C HIS A 66 4.93 9.64 7.76
N PHE A 67 4.02 9.46 6.80
CA PHE A 67 3.35 10.56 6.11
C PHE A 67 1.99 10.96 6.72
N PHE A 68 1.26 10.01 7.30
CA PHE A 68 -0.14 10.21 7.70
C PHE A 68 -0.44 10.02 9.18
N SER A 69 0.56 9.65 10.02
CA SER A 69 0.32 9.26 11.42
C SER A 69 -0.86 8.29 11.54
N LEU A 70 -0.71 7.13 10.88
CA LEU A 70 -1.75 6.10 10.85
C LEU A 70 -1.72 5.26 12.12
N ASP A 71 -2.90 4.79 12.52
CA ASP A 71 -3.01 3.72 13.50
C ASP A 71 -2.66 2.39 12.82
N LEU A 72 -1.44 1.92 13.05
CA LEU A 72 -0.87 0.75 12.37
C LEU A 72 -1.65 -0.52 12.66
N GLU A 73 -2.09 -0.72 13.90
CA GLU A 73 -2.82 -1.91 14.32
C GLU A 73 -4.19 -1.96 13.63
N ARG A 74 -4.93 -0.85 13.62
CA ARG A 74 -6.24 -0.77 12.96
C ARG A 74 -6.14 -0.88 11.44
N GLU A 75 -5.13 -0.27 10.83
CA GLU A 75 -4.94 -0.41 9.38
C GLU A 75 -4.49 -1.82 9.02
N ARG A 76 -3.65 -2.48 9.82
CA ARG A 76 -3.28 -3.87 9.60
C ARG A 76 -4.49 -4.80 9.63
N GLU A 77 -5.40 -4.66 10.58
CA GLU A 77 -6.63 -5.47 10.63
C GLU A 77 -7.50 -5.23 9.39
N ARG A 78 -7.65 -3.96 8.99
CA ARG A 78 -8.42 -3.56 7.81
C ARG A 78 -7.81 -4.11 6.52
N LEU A 79 -6.48 -4.09 6.39
CA LEU A 79 -5.75 -4.59 5.23
C LEU A 79 -5.64 -6.11 5.22
N SER A 80 -5.63 -6.76 6.39
CA SER A 80 -5.66 -8.23 6.49
C SER A 80 -6.96 -8.83 5.93
N SER A 81 -8.06 -8.08 5.96
CA SER A 81 -9.31 -8.46 5.30
C SER A 81 -9.30 -8.21 3.79
N TRP A 82 -8.41 -7.35 3.31
CA TRP A 82 -8.31 -6.94 1.92
C TRP A 82 -7.33 -7.80 1.12
N LEU A 83 -6.18 -8.15 1.71
CA LEU A 83 -5.20 -8.98 1.03
C LEU A 83 -5.83 -10.34 0.72
N PRO A 84 -5.67 -10.87 -0.51
CA PRO A 84 -5.96 -12.27 -0.74
C PRO A 84 -5.16 -13.03 0.32
N ARG A 85 -5.80 -13.98 1.01
CA ARG A 85 -5.18 -14.77 2.09
C ARG A 85 -3.91 -15.43 1.57
N TYR A 86 -2.81 -14.68 1.53
CA TYR A 86 -1.47 -15.17 1.41
C TYR A 86 -1.14 -15.63 2.82
N ASN A 87 -1.82 -16.70 3.21
CA ASN A 87 -1.32 -17.58 4.25
C ASN A 87 0.05 -17.99 3.72
N ALA A 88 1.10 -17.39 4.27
CA ALA A 88 2.39 -18.03 4.30
C ALA A 88 2.15 -19.41 4.93
N ALA A 89 2.05 -20.41 4.06
CA ALA A 89 2.05 -21.83 4.40
C ALA A 89 3.46 -22.35 4.17
#